data_AF-A0A3D2YYC8-F1
#
_entry.id   AF-A0A3D2YYC8-F1
#
_cell.length_a   1.000
_cell.length_b   1.000
_cell.length_c   1.000
_cell.angle_alpha   90.00
_cell.angle_beta   90.00
_cell.angle_gamma   90.00
#
_symmetry.space_group_name_H-M   'P 1'
#
loop_
_entity.id
_entity.type
_entity.pdbx_description
1 polymer ?
#
loop_
_entity_poly.entity_id
_entity_poly.type
_entity_poly.pdbx_seq_one_letter_code
_entity_poly.pdbx_strand_id
1 'polypeptide(L)'
;MWRDLSVNEFLVESEARYRTLVENPGFGVFLLGRSGECLYINSKIEQLTGYTAEELYGTPRFGFRITHQDDHAAGMRAYRRAVLGLPSEHQEFHLLHRDGSYRWTSAACFPVRGDDGRVHSIQVVLQDI
;
A
#
# COMPACT_ATOMS: atom_id res chain seq x y z
N MET A 1 11.51 -26.36 -25.75
CA MET A 1 10.42 -25.36 -25.70
C MET A 1 9.33 -25.86 -24.74
N TRP A 2 9.68 -26.13 -23.47
CA TRP A 2 8.74 -26.65 -22.44
C TRP A 2 9.06 -26.12 -21.02
N ARG A 3 10.18 -25.38 -20.84
CA ARG A 3 10.60 -24.87 -19.52
C ARG A 3 9.93 -23.55 -19.14
N ASP A 4 9.41 -22.78 -20.10
CA ASP A 4 8.79 -21.47 -19.82
C ASP A 4 7.31 -21.59 -19.42
N LEU A 5 6.60 -22.63 -19.88
CA LEU A 5 5.19 -22.85 -19.54
C LEU A 5 4.99 -23.08 -18.04
N SER A 6 5.84 -23.90 -17.41
CA SER A 6 5.74 -24.17 -15.97
C SER A 6 6.12 -22.97 -15.10
N VAL A 7 7.04 -22.12 -15.56
CA VAL A 7 7.42 -20.89 -14.84
C VAL A 7 6.30 -19.87 -14.90
N ASN A 8 5.68 -19.70 -16.08
CA ASN A 8 4.55 -18.79 -16.24
C ASN A 8 3.32 -19.27 -15.45
N GLU A 9 3.01 -20.57 -15.48
CA GLU A 9 1.93 -21.16 -14.68
C GLU A 9 2.17 -20.98 -13.18
N PHE A 10 3.39 -21.24 -12.71
CA PHE A 10 3.76 -21.02 -11.31
C PHE A 10 3.66 -19.54 -10.90
N LEU A 11 4.08 -18.62 -11.78
CA LEU A 11 3.98 -17.18 -11.54
C LEU A 11 2.52 -16.74 -11.43
N VAL A 12 1.66 -17.19 -12.36
CA VAL A 12 0.22 -16.88 -12.35
C VAL A 12 -0.44 -17.44 -11.09
N GLU A 13 -0.11 -18.66 -10.68
CA GLU A 13 -0.68 -19.27 -9.48
C GLU A 13 -0.22 -18.56 -8.20
N SER A 14 1.06 -18.17 -8.14
CA SER A 14 1.62 -17.39 -7.03
C SER A 14 0.99 -16.00 -6.94
N GLU A 15 0.80 -15.33 -8.07
CA GLU A 15 0.14 -14.03 -8.14
C GLU A 15 -1.33 -14.12 -7.72
N ALA A 16 -2.06 -15.14 -8.18
CA ALA A 16 -3.46 -15.36 -7.80
C ALA A 16 -3.62 -15.62 -6.29
N ARG A 17 -2.70 -16.41 -5.70
CA ARG A 17 -2.64 -16.63 -4.25
C ARG A 17 -2.32 -15.33 -3.50
N TYR A 18 -1.33 -14.57 -3.95
CA TYR A 18 -0.99 -13.28 -3.36
C TYR A 18 -2.19 -12.32 -3.41
N ARG A 19 -2.83 -12.19 -4.57
CA ARG A 19 -4.01 -11.35 -4.79
C ARG A 19 -5.13 -11.68 -3.81
N THR A 20 -5.42 -12.97 -3.63
CA THR A 20 -6.44 -13.42 -2.67
C THR A 20 -6.11 -13.02 -1.22
N LEU A 21 -4.84 -13.05 -0.83
CA LEU A 21 -4.42 -12.67 0.53
C LEU A 21 -4.51 -11.16 0.77
N VAL A 22 -4.18 -10.34 -0.23
CA VAL A 22 -4.22 -8.87 -0.11
C VAL A 22 -5.62 -8.29 -0.30
N GLU A 23 -6.51 -8.97 -1.02
CA GLU A 23 -7.94 -8.60 -1.14
C GLU A 23 -8.76 -8.97 0.11
N ASN A 24 -8.12 -9.06 1.28
CA ASN A 24 -8.81 -9.27 2.54
C ASN A 24 -9.74 -8.07 2.83
N PRO A 25 -11.05 -8.28 3.05
CA PRO A 25 -12.01 -7.19 3.23
C PRO A 25 -11.77 -6.34 4.49
N GLY A 26 -11.00 -6.83 5.47
CA GLY A 26 -10.72 -6.12 6.72
C GLY A 26 -9.66 -5.01 6.62
N PHE A 27 -8.75 -5.10 5.65
CA PHE A 27 -7.60 -4.21 5.58
C PHE A 27 -7.45 -3.57 4.21
N GLY A 28 -7.19 -2.26 4.21
CA GLY A 28 -6.72 -1.55 3.03
C GLY A 28 -5.24 -1.81 2.80
N VAL A 29 -4.83 -2.08 1.56
CA VAL A 29 -3.42 -2.28 1.21
C VAL A 29 -3.03 -1.33 0.10
N PHE A 30 -1.99 -0.52 0.35
CA PHE A 30 -1.20 0.12 -0.70
C PHE A 30 0.13 -0.61 -0.86
N LEU A 31 0.60 -0.70 -2.11
CA LEU A 31 2.01 -0.94 -2.40
C LEU A 31 2.59 0.32 -3.05
N LEU A 32 3.60 0.88 -2.41
CA LEU A 32 4.27 2.09 -2.87
C LEU A 32 5.69 1.74 -3.34
N GLY A 33 6.13 2.34 -4.43
CA GLY A 33 7.53 2.30 -4.82
C GLY A 33 8.39 3.14 -3.87
N ARG A 34 9.71 3.05 -4.04
CA ARG A 34 10.68 3.81 -3.21
C ARG A 34 10.60 5.31 -3.42
N SER A 35 10.05 5.76 -4.54
CA SER A 35 9.83 7.19 -4.82
C SER A 35 8.46 7.67 -4.32
N GLY A 36 7.66 6.76 -3.76
CA GLY A 36 6.32 7.01 -3.21
C GLY A 36 5.21 6.99 -4.25
N GLU A 37 5.49 6.53 -5.47
CA GLU A 37 4.52 6.21 -6.50
C GLU A 37 3.65 5.02 -6.08
N CYS A 38 2.35 5.10 -6.33
CA CYS A 38 1.46 3.97 -6.07
C CYS A 38 1.64 2.90 -7.15
N LEU A 39 2.00 1.69 -6.73
CA LEU A 39 2.18 0.53 -7.60
C LEU A 39 0.95 -0.39 -7.59
N TYR A 40 0.25 -0.47 -6.47
CA TYR A 40 -0.93 -1.31 -6.30
C TYR A 40 -1.80 -0.80 -5.15
N ILE A 41 -3.12 -1.01 -5.28
CA ILE A 41 -4.09 -0.90 -4.19
C ILE A 41 -5.06 -2.07 -4.26
N ASN A 42 -5.58 -2.50 -3.11
CA ASN A 42 -6.70 -3.44 -3.08
C ASN A 42 -8.06 -2.71 -3.11
N SER A 43 -9.13 -3.47 -3.29
CA SER A 43 -10.51 -2.95 -3.34
C SER A 43 -10.94 -2.22 -2.06
N LYS A 44 -10.38 -2.58 -0.89
CA LYS A 44 -10.69 -1.90 0.38
C LYS A 44 -10.16 -0.46 0.40
N ILE A 45 -9.02 -0.18 -0.23
CA ILE A 45 -8.55 1.21 -0.37
C ILE A 45 -9.49 2.05 -1.24
N GLU A 46 -10.03 1.48 -2.31
CA GLU A 46 -11.02 2.19 -3.13
C GLU A 46 -12.25 2.57 -2.31
N GLN A 47 -12.72 1.66 -1.45
CA GLN A 47 -13.85 1.92 -0.54
C GLN A 47 -13.54 2.95 0.56
N LEU A 48 -12.32 2.94 1.09
CA LEU A 48 -11.91 3.86 2.15
C LEU A 48 -11.65 5.27 1.65
N THR A 49 -11.06 5.40 0.46
CA THR A 49 -10.63 6.69 -0.10
C THR A 49 -11.62 7.26 -1.12
N GLY A 50 -12.42 6.39 -1.74
CA GLY A 50 -13.32 6.69 -2.84
C GLY A 50 -12.65 6.68 -4.22
N TYR A 51 -11.32 6.64 -4.30
CA TYR A 51 -10.57 6.72 -5.56
C TYR A 51 -10.32 5.33 -6.14
N THR A 52 -10.37 5.21 -7.46
CA THR A 52 -10.08 3.93 -8.14
C THR A 52 -8.59 3.69 -8.28
N ALA A 53 -8.20 2.43 -8.50
CA ALA A 53 -6.82 2.04 -8.79
C ALA A 53 -6.21 2.85 -9.94
N GLU A 54 -6.96 3.05 -11.02
CA GLU A 54 -6.52 3.82 -12.18
C GLU A 54 -6.23 5.28 -11.85
N GLU A 55 -6.98 5.89 -10.93
CA GLU A 55 -6.75 7.26 -10.47
C GLU A 55 -5.46 7.35 -9.63
N LEU A 56 -5.08 6.28 -8.92
CA LEU A 56 -3.98 6.30 -7.96
C LEU A 56 -2.65 5.84 -8.56
N TYR A 57 -2.66 4.92 -9.51
CA TYR A 57 -1.46 4.30 -10.05
C TYR A 57 -0.49 5.30 -10.68
N GLY A 58 0.80 5.12 -10.36
CA GLY A 58 1.88 6.01 -10.80
C GLY A 58 1.87 7.40 -10.14
N THR A 59 0.86 7.74 -9.33
CA THR A 59 0.78 9.05 -8.69
C THR A 59 1.67 9.09 -7.45
N PRO A 60 2.77 9.88 -7.44
CA PRO A 60 3.63 9.97 -6.29
C PRO A 60 2.94 10.70 -5.15
N ARG A 61 3.18 10.21 -3.92
CA ARG A 61 2.76 10.87 -2.67
C ARG A 61 1.25 11.04 -2.54
N PHE A 62 0.44 10.24 -3.26
CA PHE A 62 -1.02 10.35 -3.18
C PHE A 62 -1.54 10.19 -1.75
N GLY A 63 -0.95 9.30 -0.96
CA GLY A 63 -1.27 9.14 0.47
C GLY A 63 -1.29 10.47 1.24
N PHE A 64 -0.33 11.37 1.01
CA PHE A 64 -0.31 12.69 1.65
C PHE A 64 -1.45 13.61 1.20
N ARG A 65 -1.98 13.44 -0.01
CA ARG A 65 -3.13 14.21 -0.51
C ARG A 65 -4.43 13.80 0.17
N ILE A 66 -4.51 12.56 0.62
CA ILE A 66 -5.69 11.97 1.28
C ILE A 66 -5.49 11.79 2.80
N THR A 67 -4.44 12.38 3.37
CA THR A 67 -4.19 12.42 4.81
C THR A 67 -4.30 13.85 5.28
N HIS A 68 -4.93 14.09 6.43
CA HIS A 68 -4.98 15.42 7.04
C HIS A 68 -3.56 15.96 7.29
N GLN A 69 -3.36 17.26 7.08
CA GLN A 69 -2.03 17.90 7.13
C GLN A 69 -1.29 17.72 8.46
N ASP A 70 -2.03 17.70 9.57
CA ASP A 70 -1.46 17.53 10.92
C ASP A 70 -0.83 16.14 11.10
N ASP A 71 -1.32 15.14 10.35
CA ASP A 71 -0.87 13.76 10.42
C ASP A 71 0.30 13.46 9.46
N HIS A 72 0.63 14.40 8.54
CA HIS A 72 1.69 14.21 7.53
C HIS A 72 3.05 13.91 8.15
N ALA A 73 3.39 14.57 9.25
CA ALA A 73 4.67 14.37 9.92
C ALA A 73 4.82 12.94 10.45
N ALA A 74 3.75 12.37 11.00
CA ALA A 74 3.73 10.99 11.48
C ALA A 74 3.82 9.99 10.33
N GLY A 75 3.00 10.17 9.28
CA GLY A 75 3.04 9.32 8.08
C GLY A 75 4.41 9.33 7.39
N MET A 76 5.05 10.51 7.27
CA MET A 76 6.39 10.62 6.70
C MET A 76 7.46 9.90 7.53
N ARG A 77 7.36 9.93 8.88
CA ARG A 77 8.27 9.17 9.74
C ARG A 77 8.08 7.66 9.55
N ALA A 78 6.83 7.19 9.49
CA ALA A 78 6.51 5.78 9.24
C ALA A 78 7.06 5.30 7.90
N TYR A 79 6.81 6.05 6.82
CA TYR A 79 7.30 5.73 5.48
C TYR A 79 8.84 5.69 5.43
N ARG A 80 9.52 6.68 6.01
CA ARG A 80 11.00 6.72 6.05
C ARG A 80 11.60 5.53 6.77
N ARG A 81 11.01 5.10 7.89
CA ARG A 81 11.46 3.88 8.59
C ARG A 81 11.39 2.67 7.66
N ALA A 82 10.29 2.50 6.94
CA ALA A 82 10.12 1.38 6.03
C ALA A 82 11.10 1.45 4.84
N VAL A 83 11.38 2.64 4.31
CA VAL A 83 12.45 2.82 3.29
C VAL A 83 13.83 2.40 3.81
N LEU A 84 14.10 2.62 5.10
CA LEU A 84 15.32 2.15 5.77
C LEU A 84 15.27 0.66 6.16
N GLY A 85 14.21 -0.05 5.79
CA GLY A 85 14.07 -1.48 6.04
C GLY A 85 13.53 -1.85 7.42
N LEU A 86 12.96 -0.89 8.16
CA LEU A 86 12.35 -1.10 9.47
C LEU A 86 10.85 -0.88 9.40
N PRO A 87 10.01 -1.81 9.91
CA PRO A 87 8.58 -1.54 9.98
C PRO A 87 8.28 -0.34 10.89
N SER A 88 7.15 0.31 10.63
CA SER A 88 6.57 1.28 11.55
C SER A 88 5.57 0.61 12.50
N GLU A 89 5.33 1.26 13.62
CA GLU A 89 4.14 0.99 14.41
C GLU A 89 2.90 1.49 13.68
N HIS A 90 1.73 1.01 14.12
CA HIS A 90 0.45 1.56 13.72
C HIS A 90 0.32 3.00 14.22
N GLN A 91 -0.17 3.88 13.36
CA GLN A 91 -0.44 5.28 13.66
C GLN A 91 -1.85 5.60 13.21
N GLU A 92 -2.62 6.22 14.11
CA GLU A 92 -3.95 6.72 13.80
C GLU A 92 -3.85 8.05 13.05
N PHE A 93 -4.69 8.25 12.06
CA PHE A 93 -4.73 9.46 11.25
C PHE A 93 -6.11 9.66 10.62
N HIS A 94 -6.37 10.90 10.23
CA HIS A 94 -7.57 11.28 9.51
C HIS A 94 -7.36 11.09 8.01
N LEU A 95 -8.07 10.11 7.45
CA LEU A 95 -8.15 9.87 6.01
C LEU A 95 -9.21 10.79 5.41
N LEU A 96 -8.83 11.58 4.40
CA LEU A 96 -9.73 12.40 3.59
C LEU A 96 -10.28 11.56 2.44
N HIS A 97 -11.57 11.26 2.47
CA HIS A 97 -12.29 10.62 1.38
C HIS A 97 -12.59 11.63 0.25
N ARG A 98 -12.80 11.15 -0.98
CA ARG A 98 -13.04 12.01 -2.17
C ARG A 98 -14.24 12.94 -2.08
N ASP A 99 -15.23 12.61 -1.24
CA ASP A 99 -16.41 13.44 -1.00
C ASP A 99 -16.16 14.58 0.01
N GLY A 100 -14.94 14.67 0.56
CA GLY A 100 -14.55 15.67 1.55
C GLY A 100 -14.75 15.25 3.01
N SER A 101 -15.31 14.07 3.28
CA SER A 101 -15.44 13.54 4.63
C SER A 101 -14.12 12.99 5.17
N TYR A 102 -13.95 13.06 6.50
CA TYR A 102 -12.83 12.44 7.19
C TYR A 102 -13.26 11.13 7.85
N ARG A 103 -12.36 10.15 7.85
CA ARG A 103 -12.50 8.87 8.57
C ARG A 103 -11.26 8.64 9.43
N TRP A 104 -11.47 8.10 10.63
CA TRP A 104 -10.34 7.65 11.44
C TRP A 104 -9.83 6.33 10.89
N THR A 105 -8.53 6.26 10.69
CA THR A 105 -7.87 5.05 10.22
C THR A 105 -6.56 4.84 10.95
N SER A 106 -6.12 3.60 11.02
CA SER A 106 -4.82 3.22 11.57
C SER A 106 -3.96 2.60 10.47
N ALA A 107 -2.72 3.05 10.30
CA ALA A 107 -1.81 2.48 9.31
C ALA A 107 -0.43 2.15 9.85
N ALA A 108 0.16 1.10 9.29
CA ALA A 108 1.57 0.76 9.43
C ALA A 108 2.24 0.56 8.07
N CYS A 109 3.52 0.89 7.99
CA CYS A 109 4.37 0.73 6.81
C CYS A 109 5.34 -0.44 7.01
N PHE A 110 5.40 -1.35 6.04
CA PHE A 110 6.26 -2.53 6.03
C PHE A 110 7.19 -2.50 4.81
N PRO A 111 8.50 -2.74 4.98
CA PRO A 111 9.41 -2.90 3.86
C PRO A 111 9.15 -4.21 3.12
N VAL A 112 9.03 -4.15 1.80
CA VAL A 112 9.02 -5.32 0.92
C VAL A 112 10.39 -5.44 0.26
N ARG A 113 11.03 -6.59 0.47
CA ARG A 113 12.40 -6.85 -0.01
C ARG A 113 12.36 -7.73 -1.25
N GLY A 114 13.24 -7.44 -2.20
CA GLY A 114 13.54 -8.36 -3.29
C GLY A 114 14.55 -9.42 -2.86
N ASP A 115 14.87 -10.34 -3.77
CA ASP A 115 15.83 -11.43 -3.55
C ASP A 115 17.27 -10.94 -3.27
N ASP A 116 17.58 -9.69 -3.65
CA ASP A 116 18.85 -9.02 -3.35
C ASP A 116 18.93 -8.48 -1.89
N GLY A 117 17.89 -8.70 -1.10
CA GLY A 117 17.76 -8.23 0.29
C GLY A 117 17.48 -6.74 0.42
N ARG A 118 17.42 -5.99 -0.68
CA ARG A 118 17.14 -4.55 -0.69
C ARG A 118 15.65 -4.30 -0.64
N VAL A 119 15.25 -3.18 -0.03
CA VAL A 119 13.85 -2.73 -0.04
C VAL A 119 13.52 -2.25 -1.45
N HIS A 120 12.55 -2.90 -2.10
CA HIS A 120 12.09 -2.56 -3.47
C HIS A 120 10.81 -1.74 -3.43
N SER A 121 9.95 -1.99 -2.45
CA SER A 121 8.67 -1.30 -2.27
C SER A 121 8.28 -1.28 -0.80
N ILE A 122 7.27 -0.47 -0.48
CA ILE A 122 6.71 -0.30 0.86
C ILE A 122 5.25 -0.74 0.80
N GLN A 123 4.87 -1.72 1.61
CA GLN A 123 3.47 -2.06 1.82
C GLN A 123 2.93 -1.17 2.94
N VAL A 124 1.79 -0.52 2.71
CA VAL A 124 1.06 0.21 3.75
C VAL A 124 -0.23 -0.52 4.01
N VAL A 125 -0.44 -0.93 5.25
CA VAL A 125 -1.66 -1.62 5.69
C VAL A 125 -2.49 -0.64 6.49
N LEU A 126 -3.72 -0.40 6.04
CA LEU A 126 -4.71 0.50 6.66
C LEU A 126 -5.84 -0.32 7.28
N GLN A 127 -6.31 0.14 8.43
CA GLN A 127 -7.52 -0.33 9.08
C GLN A 127 -8.46 0.85 9.33
N ASP A 128 -9.75 0.64 9.12
CA ASP A 128 -10.83 1.53 9.53
C ASP A 128 -11.11 1.32 11.04
N ILE A 129 -11.15 2.39 11.84
CA ILE A 129 -11.25 2.29 13.32
C ILE A 129 -12.47 3.03 13.88
#